data_AF-Q0PQD2-F1
#
_entry.id   AF-Q0PQD2-F1
#
_cell.length_a   1.000
_cell.length_b   1.000
_cell.length_c   1.000
_cell.angle_alpha   90.00
_cell.angle_beta   90.00
_cell.angle_gamma   90.00
#
_symmetry.space_group_name_H-M   'P 1'
#
loop_
_entity.id
_entity.type
_entity.pdbx_description
1 polymer ?
#
loop_
_entity_poly.entity_id
_entity_poly.type
_entity_poly.pdbx_seq_one_letter_code
_entity_poly.pdbx_strand_id
1 'polypeptide(L)'
;EKVKAAKDRGNQVLLVVSAMSGQTNRLIALAHEINAEGDPREMDVLISTGEQVTIALLSMALQRIGCPARSYTGGQVHILTDSAHSKARIQDIDGARVQADLEAGRVVVVAGFQGVDQQGDITTLGRGGSDTTAVAMAAGPESRRMPDLHRCGWGLYH
;
A
#
# COMPACT_ATOMS: atom_id res chain seq x y z
N GLU A 1 -13.43 11.03 7.94
CA GLU A 1 -13.71 12.48 7.76
C GLU A 1 -12.53 13.27 7.19
N LYS A 2 -11.32 13.21 7.77
CA LYS A 2 -10.13 13.96 7.28
C LYS A 2 -9.83 13.75 5.78
N VAL A 3 -9.88 12.50 5.31
CA VAL A 3 -9.65 12.13 3.90
C VAL A 3 -10.69 12.79 2.98
N LYS A 4 -11.98 12.68 3.33
CA LYS A 4 -13.06 13.30 2.57
C LYS A 4 -12.91 14.82 2.54
N ALA A 5 -12.60 15.44 3.68
CA ALA A 5 -12.37 16.88 3.74
C ALA A 5 -11.19 17.32 2.85
N ALA A 6 -10.12 16.52 2.76
CA ALA A 6 -9.03 16.79 1.83
C ALA A 6 -9.47 16.69 0.37
N LYS A 7 -10.23 15.64 0.04
CA LYS A 7 -10.82 15.44 -1.30
C LYS A 7 -11.74 16.59 -1.69
N ASP A 8 -12.62 17.02 -0.78
CA ASP A 8 -13.59 18.10 -0.99
C ASP A 8 -12.90 19.47 -1.20
N ARG A 9 -11.65 19.63 -0.74
CA ARG A 9 -10.81 20.79 -1.04
C ARG A 9 -10.14 20.75 -2.43
N GLY A 10 -10.42 19.72 -3.24
CA GLY A 10 -9.88 19.55 -4.58
C GLY A 10 -8.55 18.78 -4.63
N ASN A 11 -8.11 18.18 -3.53
CA ASN A 11 -6.86 17.44 -3.51
C ASN A 11 -7.00 16.05 -4.15
N GLN A 12 -5.95 15.62 -4.86
CA GLN A 12 -5.72 14.20 -5.11
C GLN A 12 -5.16 13.55 -3.83
N VAL A 13 -5.71 12.40 -3.46
CA VAL A 13 -5.39 11.75 -2.18
C VAL A 13 -4.98 10.30 -2.43
N LEU A 14 -3.71 10.01 -2.13
CA LEU A 14 -3.15 8.68 -2.02
C LEU A 14 -2.94 8.35 -0.55
N LEU A 15 -3.43 7.20 -0.11
CA LEU A 15 -3.24 6.66 1.22
C LEU A 15 -2.36 5.41 1.12
N VAL A 16 -1.39 5.29 2.00
CA VAL A 16 -0.65 4.04 2.22
C VAL A 16 -0.93 3.61 3.65
N VAL A 17 -1.51 2.43 3.83
CA VAL A 17 -1.97 1.98 5.15
C VAL A 17 -1.38 0.64 5.53
N SER A 18 -1.11 0.47 6.82
CA SER A 18 -0.66 -0.77 7.43
C SER A 18 -1.82 -1.68 7.83
N ALA A 19 -1.51 -2.91 8.22
CA ALA A 19 -2.46 -3.78 8.88
C ALA A 19 -3.02 -3.11 10.14
N MET A 20 -4.29 -3.41 10.48
CA MET A 20 -4.87 -2.96 11.74
C MET A 20 -4.02 -3.43 12.93
N SER A 21 -3.98 -2.64 14.00
CA SER A 21 -3.17 -2.93 15.18
C SER A 21 -3.37 -4.36 15.67
N GLY A 22 -2.26 -5.05 15.92
CA GLY A 22 -2.22 -6.43 16.39
C GLY A 22 -2.46 -7.52 15.33
N GLN A 23 -2.92 -7.18 14.11
CA GLN A 23 -3.21 -8.21 13.10
C GLN A 23 -1.96 -8.92 12.59
N THR A 24 -0.88 -8.19 12.31
CA THR A 24 0.39 -8.82 11.89
C THR A 24 0.91 -9.79 12.95
N ASN A 25 0.90 -9.39 14.22
CA ASN A 25 1.34 -10.25 15.33
C ASN A 25 0.45 -11.50 15.47
N ARG A 26 -0.87 -11.35 15.28
CA ARG A 26 -1.81 -12.47 15.30
C ARG A 26 -1.53 -13.47 14.17
N LEU A 27 -1.28 -12.97 12.96
CA LEU A 27 -0.96 -13.82 11.80
C LEU A 27 0.36 -14.57 12.00
N ILE A 28 1.38 -13.88 12.53
CA ILE A 28 2.67 -14.50 12.88
C ILE A 28 2.47 -15.60 13.93
N ALA A 29 1.68 -15.35 14.98
CA ALA A 29 1.38 -16.36 16.00
C ALA A 29 0.71 -17.61 15.38
N LEU A 30 -0.27 -17.41 14.50
CA LEU A 30 -0.95 -18.51 13.80
C LEU A 30 0.02 -19.32 12.92
N ALA A 31 0.96 -18.67 12.23
CA ALA A 31 1.97 -19.37 11.46
C ALA A 31 2.87 -20.24 12.35
N HIS A 32 3.29 -19.71 13.50
CA HIS A 32 4.13 -20.44 14.45
C HIS A 32 3.42 -21.64 15.10
N GLU A 33 2.09 -21.60 15.24
CA GLU A 33 1.31 -22.77 15.67
C GLU A 33 1.38 -23.93 14.65
N ILE A 34 1.61 -23.64 13.37
CA ILE A 34 1.71 -24.64 12.30
C ILE A 34 3.17 -25.05 12.06
N ASN A 35 4.07 -24.08 11.88
CA ASN A 35 5.49 -24.30 11.65
C ASN A 35 6.31 -23.14 12.21
N ALA A 36 7.07 -23.40 13.27
CA ALA A 36 7.89 -22.39 13.93
C ALA A 36 9.00 -21.81 13.03
N GLU A 37 9.50 -22.59 12.08
CA GLU A 37 10.56 -22.20 11.13
C GLU A 37 10.02 -21.72 9.77
N GLY A 38 8.70 -21.44 9.70
CA GLY A 38 7.92 -21.22 8.47
C GLY A 38 8.66 -20.58 7.29
N ASP A 39 8.38 -21.10 6.08
CA ASP A 39 8.97 -20.59 4.84
C ASP A 39 8.76 -19.07 4.73
N PRO A 40 9.84 -18.27 4.62
CA PRO A 40 9.75 -16.81 4.47
C PRO A 40 8.83 -16.36 3.33
N ARG A 41 8.75 -17.13 2.24
CA ARG A 41 7.86 -16.84 1.12
C ARG A 41 6.39 -16.93 1.52
N GLU A 42 6.01 -18.01 2.20
CA GLU A 42 4.64 -18.19 2.69
C GLU A 42 4.31 -17.24 3.83
N MET A 43 5.31 -16.87 4.64
CA MET A 43 5.15 -15.82 5.63
C MET A 43 4.77 -14.49 5.00
N ASP A 44 5.44 -14.09 3.91
CA ASP A 44 5.11 -12.87 3.17
C ASP A 44 3.69 -12.90 2.62
N VAL A 45 3.26 -14.04 2.04
CA VAL A 45 1.87 -14.24 1.62
C VAL A 45 0.91 -14.02 2.79
N LEU A 46 1.14 -14.69 3.92
CA LEU A 46 0.27 -14.64 5.09
C LEU A 46 0.14 -13.23 5.66
N ILE A 47 1.26 -12.57 5.97
CA ILE A 47 1.23 -11.28 6.67
C ILE A 47 0.72 -10.14 5.78
N SER A 48 0.92 -10.22 4.46
CA SER A 48 0.41 -9.24 3.49
C SER A 48 -1.13 -9.13 3.51
N THR A 49 -1.82 -10.21 3.91
CA THR A 49 -3.29 -10.22 4.02
C THR A 49 -3.81 -9.21 5.03
N GLY A 50 -3.00 -8.87 6.05
CA GLY A 50 -3.35 -7.87 7.06
C GLY A 50 -3.58 -6.49 6.44
N GLU A 51 -2.70 -6.04 5.54
CA GLU A 51 -2.93 -4.78 4.81
C GLU A 51 -4.07 -4.90 3.80
N GLN A 52 -4.22 -6.04 3.14
CA GLN A 52 -5.28 -6.24 2.14
C GLN A 52 -6.68 -6.07 2.77
N VAL A 53 -6.86 -6.56 4.00
CA VAL A 53 -8.08 -6.31 4.78
C VAL A 53 -8.24 -4.82 5.07
N THR A 54 -7.19 -4.14 5.54
CA THR A 54 -7.26 -2.70 5.85
C THR A 54 -7.65 -1.86 4.64
N ILE A 55 -7.00 -2.04 3.49
CA ILE A 55 -7.26 -1.22 2.29
C ILE A 55 -8.70 -1.41 1.78
N ALA A 56 -9.22 -2.63 1.86
CA ALA A 56 -10.56 -2.95 1.43
C ALA A 56 -11.59 -2.29 2.35
N LEU A 57 -11.45 -2.47 3.67
CA LEU A 57 -12.35 -1.88 4.66
C LEU A 57 -12.33 -0.35 4.60
N LEU A 58 -11.16 0.28 4.47
CA LEU A 58 -11.05 1.73 4.35
C LEU A 58 -11.70 2.24 3.06
N SER A 59 -11.49 1.56 1.93
CA SER A 59 -12.11 1.94 0.66
C SER A 59 -13.63 1.84 0.73
N MET A 60 -14.17 0.76 1.31
CA MET A 60 -15.62 0.61 1.53
C MET A 60 -16.17 1.72 2.45
N ALA A 61 -15.45 2.07 3.52
CA ALA A 61 -15.85 3.14 4.43
C ALA A 61 -15.89 4.51 3.74
N LEU A 62 -14.91 4.81 2.87
CA LEU A 62 -14.89 6.04 2.07
C LEU A 62 -16.04 6.07 1.07
N GLN A 63 -16.28 4.96 0.36
CA GLN A 63 -17.37 4.85 -0.60
C GLN A 63 -18.73 5.05 0.08
N ARG A 64 -18.93 4.49 1.28
CA ARG A 64 -20.16 4.65 2.08
C ARG A 64 -20.48 6.12 2.39
N ILE A 65 -19.47 6.97 2.55
CA ILE A 65 -19.66 8.41 2.83
C ILE A 65 -19.62 9.28 1.56
N GLY A 66 -19.85 8.67 0.39
CA GLY A 66 -19.88 9.36 -0.90
C GLY A 66 -18.52 9.85 -1.38
N CYS A 67 -17.42 9.22 -0.92
CA CYS A 67 -16.07 9.52 -1.37
C CYS A 67 -15.57 8.36 -2.25
N PRO A 68 -15.55 8.51 -3.59
CA PRO A 68 -15.08 7.44 -4.48
C PRO A 68 -13.65 7.05 -4.12
N ALA A 69 -13.44 5.77 -3.81
CA ALA A 69 -12.15 5.25 -3.39
C ALA A 69 -11.86 3.90 -4.05
N ARG A 70 -10.58 3.57 -4.24
CA ARG A 70 -10.15 2.27 -4.76
C ARG A 70 -8.91 1.78 -4.03
N SER A 71 -8.92 0.51 -3.65
CA SER A 71 -7.81 -0.16 -3.01
C SER A 71 -6.87 -0.82 -4.01
N TYR A 72 -5.58 -0.87 -3.68
CA TYR A 72 -4.54 -1.55 -4.45
C TYR A 72 -3.59 -2.35 -3.55
N THR A 73 -3.25 -3.57 -3.95
CA THR A 73 -2.11 -4.31 -3.38
C THR A 73 -0.79 -3.85 -4.01
N GLY A 74 0.35 -4.17 -3.38
CA GLY A 74 1.67 -3.85 -3.93
C GLY A 74 1.87 -4.38 -5.35
N GLY A 75 1.47 -5.62 -5.61
CA GLY A 75 1.51 -6.20 -6.97
C GLY A 75 0.59 -5.52 -7.99
N GLN A 76 -0.56 -4.99 -7.58
CA GLN A 76 -1.46 -4.25 -8.48
C GLN A 76 -0.94 -2.85 -8.85
N VAL A 77 -0.14 -2.24 -7.96
CA VAL A 77 0.66 -1.04 -8.22
C VAL A 77 2.00 -1.39 -8.90
N HIS A 78 2.30 -2.69 -9.05
CA HIS A 78 3.57 -3.16 -9.59
C HIS A 78 4.79 -2.60 -8.84
N ILE A 79 4.75 -2.69 -7.50
CA ILE A 79 5.92 -2.45 -6.64
C ILE A 79 6.84 -3.67 -6.79
N LEU A 80 7.80 -3.56 -7.71
CA LEU A 80 8.79 -4.59 -7.97
C LEU A 80 9.84 -4.60 -6.86
N THR A 81 10.22 -5.79 -6.42
CA THR A 81 11.19 -6.00 -5.35
C THR A 81 12.20 -7.10 -5.70
N ASP A 82 13.27 -7.22 -4.93
CA ASP A 82 14.07 -8.45 -4.90
C ASP A 82 13.34 -9.59 -4.15
N SER A 83 13.77 -10.83 -4.36
CA SER A 83 13.18 -12.02 -3.71
C SER A 83 13.70 -12.25 -2.27
N ALA A 84 14.18 -11.20 -1.60
CA ALA A 84 14.67 -11.29 -0.22
C ALA A 84 13.49 -11.24 0.77
N HIS A 85 12.67 -12.29 0.78
CA HIS A 85 11.45 -12.40 1.60
C HIS A 85 11.64 -11.93 3.05
N SER A 86 10.59 -11.33 3.60
CA SER A 86 10.54 -10.67 4.91
C SER A 86 11.38 -9.39 5.07
N LYS A 87 12.19 -9.02 4.08
CA LYS A 87 13.08 -7.83 4.10
C LYS A 87 13.43 -7.32 2.70
N ALA A 88 12.50 -7.49 1.77
CA ALA A 88 12.70 -7.20 0.37
C ALA A 88 12.94 -5.70 0.14
N ARG A 89 13.66 -5.38 -0.94
CA ARG A 89 13.95 -3.99 -1.33
C ARG A 89 13.20 -3.65 -2.60
N ILE A 90 12.56 -2.49 -2.59
CA ILE A 90 11.89 -1.94 -3.78
C ILE A 90 12.95 -1.66 -4.86
N GLN A 91 12.75 -2.24 -6.03
CA GLN A 91 13.54 -2.05 -7.24
C GLN A 91 12.89 -1.03 -8.18
N ASP A 92 11.56 -1.10 -8.34
CA ASP A 92 10.80 -0.24 -9.24
C ASP A 92 9.33 -0.12 -8.81
N ILE A 93 8.62 0.89 -9.32
CA ILE A 93 7.18 1.11 -9.10
C ILE A 93 6.53 1.65 -10.39
N ASP A 94 5.58 0.90 -10.95
CA ASP A 94 4.72 1.36 -12.05
C ASP A 94 3.40 1.95 -11.53
N GLY A 95 3.46 3.25 -11.18
CA GLY A 95 2.33 4.01 -10.63
C GLY A 95 1.18 4.31 -11.59
N ALA A 96 1.25 3.91 -12.87
CA ALA A 96 0.33 4.41 -13.90
C ALA A 96 -1.15 4.18 -13.57
N ARG A 97 -1.48 3.04 -12.97
CA ARG A 97 -2.86 2.73 -12.55
C ARG A 97 -3.34 3.60 -11.39
N VAL A 98 -2.44 3.88 -10.44
CA VAL A 98 -2.69 4.78 -9.32
C VAL A 98 -2.96 6.18 -9.85
N GLN A 99 -2.13 6.67 -10.75
CA GLN A 99 -2.27 7.99 -11.35
C GLN A 99 -3.59 8.14 -12.12
N ALA A 100 -3.95 7.17 -12.97
CA ALA A 100 -5.20 7.18 -13.71
C ALA A 100 -6.43 7.27 -12.79
N ASP A 101 -6.41 6.58 -11.64
CA ASP A 101 -7.51 6.65 -10.66
C ASP A 101 -7.58 7.97 -9.91
N LEU A 102 -6.42 8.57 -9.60
CA LEU A 102 -6.35 9.89 -9.00
C LEU A 102 -6.86 10.98 -9.95
N GLU A 103 -6.53 10.89 -11.23
CA GLU A 103 -7.05 11.77 -12.30
C GLU A 103 -8.55 11.58 -12.52
N ALA A 104 -9.05 10.34 -12.41
CA ALA A 104 -10.49 10.04 -12.41
C ALA A 104 -11.22 10.49 -11.13
N GLY A 105 -10.56 11.25 -10.26
CA GLY A 105 -11.18 11.83 -9.08
C GLY A 105 -11.42 10.83 -7.95
N ARG A 106 -10.73 9.69 -7.90
CA ARG A 106 -10.83 8.73 -6.80
C ARG A 106 -9.83 9.07 -5.68
N VAL A 107 -10.07 8.54 -4.49
CA VAL A 107 -9.04 8.35 -3.45
C VAL A 107 -8.40 6.99 -3.70
N VAL A 108 -7.07 6.93 -3.74
CA VAL A 108 -6.36 5.67 -3.90
C VAL A 108 -5.84 5.19 -2.55
N VAL A 109 -6.04 3.93 -2.23
CA VAL A 109 -5.63 3.30 -0.96
C VAL A 109 -4.73 2.11 -1.25
N VAL A 110 -3.44 2.25 -1.00
CA VAL A 110 -2.43 1.23 -1.29
C VAL A 110 -2.07 0.47 -0.02
N ALA A 111 -1.92 -0.85 -0.14
CA ALA A 111 -1.37 -1.66 0.93
C ALA A 111 0.10 -1.30 1.10
N GLY A 112 0.47 -0.84 2.28
CA GLY A 112 1.88 -0.67 2.62
C GLY A 112 2.60 -2.01 2.70
N PHE A 113 3.91 -1.95 2.91
CA PHE A 113 4.75 -3.07 3.38
C PHE A 113 4.94 -4.25 2.42
N GLN A 114 4.17 -4.35 1.33
CA GLN A 114 4.23 -5.46 0.38
C GLN A 114 4.57 -5.03 -1.05
N GLY A 115 5.17 -5.96 -1.80
CA GLY A 115 5.47 -5.85 -3.22
C GLY A 115 5.34 -7.21 -3.92
N VAL A 116 5.89 -7.29 -5.12
CA VAL A 116 6.07 -8.55 -5.85
C VAL A 116 7.49 -8.65 -6.39
N ASP A 117 8.03 -9.85 -6.49
CA ASP A 117 9.31 -10.07 -7.17
C ASP A 117 9.12 -10.33 -8.68
N GLN A 118 10.21 -10.66 -9.38
CA GLN A 118 10.18 -10.93 -10.83
C GLN A 118 9.43 -12.21 -11.20
N GLN A 119 9.22 -13.12 -10.24
CA GLN A 119 8.45 -14.35 -10.43
C GLN A 119 6.96 -14.13 -10.14
N GLY A 120 6.59 -12.97 -9.58
CA GLY A 120 5.23 -12.63 -9.18
C GLY A 120 4.89 -13.10 -7.77
N ASP A 121 5.88 -13.53 -6.99
CA ASP A 121 5.68 -13.91 -5.59
C ASP A 121 5.50 -12.65 -4.74
N ILE A 122 4.61 -12.74 -3.74
CA ILE A 122 4.42 -11.65 -2.77
C ILE A 122 5.68 -11.54 -1.91
N THR A 123 6.16 -10.32 -1.76
CA THR A 123 7.29 -10.01 -0.88
C THR A 123 6.90 -8.96 0.15
N THR A 124 7.60 -8.93 1.28
CA THR A 124 7.42 -7.88 2.28
C THR A 124 8.71 -7.14 2.60
N LEU A 125 8.57 -5.85 2.91
CA LEU A 125 9.68 -4.89 3.02
C LEU A 125 10.33 -4.84 4.42
N GLY A 126 9.87 -5.67 5.35
CA GLY A 126 10.35 -5.69 6.74
C GLY A 126 9.84 -4.51 7.58
N ARG A 127 10.51 -4.25 8.73
CA ARG A 127 10.06 -3.19 9.66
C ARG A 127 10.04 -1.83 8.98
N GLY A 128 8.95 -1.07 9.18
CA GLY A 128 8.76 0.23 8.54
C GLY A 128 8.43 0.12 7.05
N GLY A 129 8.02 -1.06 6.57
CA GLY A 129 7.71 -1.28 5.16
C GLY A 129 6.60 -0.36 4.63
N SER A 130 5.59 -0.03 5.44
CA SER A 130 4.55 0.94 5.05
C SER A 130 5.10 2.34 4.82
N ASP A 131 6.02 2.80 5.67
CA ASP A 131 6.69 4.11 5.52
C ASP A 131 7.59 4.11 4.28
N THR A 132 8.30 3.00 4.05
CA THR A 132 9.12 2.81 2.85
C THR A 132 8.25 2.86 1.58
N THR A 133 7.09 2.21 1.61
CA THR A 133 6.12 2.23 0.51
C THR A 133 5.60 3.64 0.26
N ALA A 134 5.22 4.36 1.32
CA ALA A 134 4.77 5.75 1.24
C ALA A 134 5.81 6.66 0.58
N VAL A 135 7.07 6.59 1.04
CA VAL A 135 8.18 7.37 0.49
C VAL A 135 8.43 7.00 -0.97
N ALA A 136 8.43 5.71 -1.30
CA ALA A 136 8.69 5.25 -2.67
C ALA A 136 7.59 5.69 -3.64
N MET A 137 6.31 5.60 -3.24
CA MET A 137 5.18 6.11 -4.00
C MET A 137 5.26 7.63 -4.22
N ALA A 138 5.75 8.37 -3.24
CA ALA A 138 5.95 9.82 -3.36
C ALA A 138 7.19 10.19 -4.19
N ALA A 139 8.19 9.32 -4.30
CA ALA A 139 9.45 9.58 -5.00
C ALA A 139 9.48 9.04 -6.45
N GLY A 140 8.51 8.20 -6.83
CA GLY A 140 8.45 7.53 -8.12
C GLY A 140 8.44 8.48 -9.34
N PRO A 141 8.85 8.01 -10.52
CA PRO A 141 9.01 8.85 -11.71
C PRO A 141 7.73 9.59 -12.14
N GLU A 142 6.55 9.09 -11.80
CA GLU A 142 5.28 9.78 -12.04
C GLU A 142 5.04 10.96 -11.10
N SER A 143 5.53 10.92 -9.86
CA SER A 143 5.42 12.06 -8.93
C SER A 143 6.25 13.26 -9.41
N ARG A 144 7.33 13.02 -10.17
CA ARG A 144 8.15 14.08 -10.81
C ARG A 144 7.47 14.76 -12.00
N ARG A 145 6.41 14.20 -12.59
CA ARG A 145 5.61 14.85 -13.65
C ARG A 145 4.57 15.82 -13.09
N MET A 146 4.47 15.93 -11.76
CA MET A 146 3.65 16.94 -11.09
C MET A 146 4.55 18.08 -10.60
N PRO A 147 4.61 19.21 -11.33
CA PRO A 147 5.53 20.31 -11.01
C PRO A 147 5.25 21.02 -9.68
N ASP A 148 4.19 20.65 -8.97
CA ASP A 148 3.80 21.23 -7.69
C ASP A 148 3.29 20.16 -6.71
N LEU A 149 4.21 19.48 -6.02
CA LEU A 149 3.87 18.67 -4.84
C LEU A 149 3.14 19.50 -3.74
N HIS A 150 3.25 20.83 -3.79
CA HIS A 150 2.61 21.76 -2.87
C HIS A 150 1.26 22.33 -3.35
N ARG A 151 0.90 22.17 -4.63
CA ARG A 151 -0.31 22.77 -5.22
C ARG A 151 -1.36 21.72 -5.62
N CYS A 152 -0.93 20.49 -5.90
CA CYS A 152 -1.77 19.29 -5.78
C CYS A 152 -1.61 18.76 -4.37
N GLY A 153 -2.60 18.91 -3.49
CA GLY A 153 -2.48 18.55 -2.07
C GLY A 153 -2.42 17.04 -1.80
N TRP A 154 -1.35 16.38 -2.25
CA TRP A 154 -1.00 15.02 -1.86
C TRP A 154 -0.67 15.01 -0.37
N GLY A 155 -1.64 14.60 0.44
CA GLY A 155 -1.41 14.25 1.82
C GLY A 155 -1.11 12.76 1.90
N LEU A 156 0.12 12.40 2.25
CA LEU A 156 0.40 11.08 2.82
C LEU A 156 -0.22 11.06 4.22
N TYR A 157 -1.34 10.37 4.35
CA TYR A 157 -1.96 10.14 5.65
C TYR A 157 -1.55 8.74 6.10
N HIS A 158 -0.64 8.71 7.09
CA HIS A 158 -0.35 7.53 7.91
C HIS A 158 -1.42 7.34 8.98
#